data_AF-A0AAJ3CCY3-F1
#
_entry.id   AF-A0AAJ3CCY3-F1
#
_cell.length_a   1.000
_cell.length_b   1.000
_cell.length_c   1.000
_cell.angle_alpha   90.00
_cell.angle_beta   90.00
_cell.angle_gamma   90.00
#
_symmetry.space_group_name_H-M   'P 1'
#
loop_
_entity.id
_entity.type
_entity.pdbx_description
1 polymer ?
#
loop_
_entity_poly.entity_id
_entity_poly.type
_entity_poly.pdbx_seq_one_letter_code
_entity_poly.pdbx_strand_id
1 'polypeptide(L)'
;MPTTQLCEPVFWTFCEKPEAWQVWAALLQALLAGAAIWFAARLAVSQERRAVSRRTEVFLKRIEQAALNAAIIKTFFLGNDGEESRESVYSAQAKMFEVFAQSLRAVPLENIVDARLLQPLHNAALSCEQVVDLLRRKIPKTLEENQNWSKALGDAQFALKESYRSAFIVAAEFDSVPMFKRARGWMRNLRMTTIRKKANPR
;
A
#
# COMPACT_ATOMS: atom_id res chain seq x y z
N MET A 1 9.87 55.82 -43.93
CA MET A 1 8.57 55.15 -43.71
C MET A 1 8.76 53.68 -44.03
N PRO A 2 8.65 52.76 -43.05
CA PRO A 2 8.86 51.34 -43.29
C PRO A 2 7.59 50.76 -43.91
N THR A 3 7.68 50.27 -45.14
CA THR A 3 6.59 49.55 -45.79
C THR A 3 6.54 48.13 -45.23
N THR A 4 5.56 47.88 -44.39
CA THR A 4 5.11 46.55 -43.95
C THR A 4 4.67 45.74 -45.18
N GLN A 5 5.54 44.88 -45.71
CA GLN A 5 5.13 43.86 -46.67
C GLN A 5 4.65 42.63 -45.90
N LEU A 6 3.34 42.45 -45.92
CA LEU A 6 2.62 41.27 -45.44
C LEU A 6 3.10 40.05 -46.24
N CYS A 7 3.65 39.06 -45.53
CA CYS A 7 3.85 37.72 -46.09
C CYS A 7 2.50 37.00 -46.15
N GLU A 8 1.91 36.98 -47.33
CA GLU A 8 0.70 36.23 -47.68
C GLU A 8 1.03 34.73 -47.85
N PRO A 9 0.21 33.79 -47.35
CA PRO A 9 0.58 32.38 -47.27
C PRO A 9 0.28 31.66 -48.60
N VAL A 10 1.16 31.80 -49.58
CA VAL A 10 1.14 30.94 -50.78
C VAL A 10 2.05 29.75 -50.53
N PHE A 11 1.42 28.74 -49.95
CA PHE A 11 1.82 27.34 -49.92
C PHE A 11 2.89 26.99 -50.98
N TRP A 12 4.08 26.59 -50.51
CA TRP A 12 5.08 25.74 -51.22
C TRP A 12 6.28 26.37 -51.96
N THR A 13 6.70 27.62 -51.66
CA THR A 13 8.00 28.17 -52.17
C THR A 13 8.96 28.64 -51.07
N PHE A 14 9.01 27.94 -49.93
CA PHE A 14 9.86 28.31 -48.79
C PHE A 14 10.98 27.29 -48.44
N CYS A 15 11.36 26.40 -49.38
CA CYS A 15 12.38 25.38 -49.08
C CYS A 15 13.85 25.84 -49.20
N GLU A 16 14.15 27.07 -49.60
CA GLU A 16 15.55 27.52 -49.78
C GLU A 16 16.02 28.61 -48.83
N LYS A 17 15.15 29.15 -47.96
CA LYS A 17 15.55 30.18 -46.99
C LYS A 17 15.76 29.57 -45.59
N PRO A 18 16.92 29.78 -44.94
CA PRO A 18 17.22 29.22 -43.61
C PRO A 18 16.24 29.66 -42.52
N GLU A 19 15.49 30.73 -42.76
CA GLU A 19 14.44 31.25 -41.88
C GLU A 19 13.20 30.34 -41.81
N ALA A 20 12.89 29.59 -42.86
CA ALA A 20 11.77 28.64 -42.86
C ALA A 20 12.05 27.40 -41.99
N TRP A 21 13.32 26.98 -41.92
CA TRP A 21 13.74 25.89 -41.03
C TRP A 21 13.57 26.26 -39.56
N GLN A 22 13.81 27.52 -39.20
CA GLN A 22 13.62 28.00 -37.83
C GLN A 22 12.15 27.96 -37.40
N VAL A 23 11.22 28.30 -38.29
CA VAL A 23 9.77 28.22 -38.01
C VAL A 23 9.32 26.77 -37.82
N TRP A 24 9.77 25.85 -38.68
CA TRP A 24 9.46 24.43 -38.53
C TRP A 24 10.09 23.81 -37.29
N ALA A 25 11.34 24.17 -36.97
CA ALA A 25 12.02 23.73 -35.76
C ALA A 25 11.30 24.24 -34.49
N ALA A 26 10.86 25.50 -34.47
CA ALA A 26 10.09 26.05 -33.37
C ALA A 26 8.73 25.35 -33.21
N LEU A 27 8.03 25.04 -34.31
CA LEU A 27 6.75 24.34 -34.28
C LEU A 27 6.90 22.88 -33.81
N LEU A 28 7.93 22.17 -34.29
CA LEU A 28 8.28 20.82 -33.82
C LEU A 28 8.69 20.84 -32.34
N GLN A 29 9.47 21.82 -31.91
CA GLN A 29 9.91 21.96 -30.53
C GLN A 29 8.73 22.28 -29.60
N ALA A 30 7.78 23.11 -30.03
CA ALA A 30 6.55 23.38 -29.29
C ALA A 30 5.66 22.12 -29.16
N LEU A 31 5.51 21.33 -30.23
CA LEU A 31 4.77 20.05 -30.19
C LEU A 31 5.46 19.03 -29.30
N LEU A 32 6.79 18.90 -29.38
CA LEU A 32 7.58 18.01 -28.54
C LEU A 32 7.55 18.45 -27.07
N ALA A 33 7.61 19.75 -26.79
CA ALA A 33 7.48 20.29 -25.44
C ALA A 33 6.07 20.02 -24.87
N GLY A 34 5.02 20.25 -25.65
CA GLY A 34 3.64 19.92 -25.26
C GLY A 34 3.44 18.43 -24.99
N ALA A 35 3.98 17.56 -25.86
CA ALA A 35 3.97 16.11 -25.66
C ALA A 35 4.76 15.72 -24.40
N ALA A 36 5.94 16.31 -24.17
CA ALA A 36 6.76 16.04 -22.99
C ALA A 36 6.04 16.44 -21.70
N ILE A 37 5.38 17.60 -21.66
CA ILE A 37 4.58 18.04 -20.51
C ILE A 37 3.41 17.09 -20.28
N TRP A 38 2.71 16.65 -21.34
CA TRP A 38 1.62 15.68 -21.21
C TRP A 38 2.11 14.32 -20.69
N PHE A 39 3.22 13.80 -21.21
CA PHE A 39 3.82 12.56 -20.72
C PHE A 39 4.34 12.70 -19.29
N ALA A 40 4.94 13.83 -18.93
CA ALA A 40 5.39 14.12 -17.57
C ALA A 40 4.22 14.19 -16.59
N ALA A 41 3.13 14.88 -16.94
CA ALA A 41 1.90 14.93 -16.15
C ALA A 41 1.28 13.53 -16.00
N ARG A 42 1.20 12.76 -17.09
CA ARG A 42 0.69 11.38 -17.06
C ARG A 42 1.56 10.47 -16.19
N LEU A 43 2.89 10.62 -16.25
CA LEU A 43 3.82 9.88 -15.40
C LEU A 43 3.69 10.30 -13.94
N ALA A 44 3.57 11.59 -13.64
CA ALA A 44 3.39 12.13 -12.30
C ALA A 44 2.13 11.57 -11.63
N VAL A 45 0.97 11.61 -12.31
CA VAL A 45 -0.29 11.00 -11.82
C VAL A 45 -0.11 9.50 -11.55
N SER A 46 0.66 8.80 -12.39
CA SER A 46 0.93 7.38 -12.20
C SER A 46 1.89 7.08 -11.04
N GLN A 47 2.77 8.02 -10.70
CA GLN A 47 3.69 7.92 -9.57
C GLN A 47 2.97 8.22 -8.27
N GLU A 48 2.14 9.26 -8.24
CA GLU A 48 1.27 9.58 -7.10
C GLU A 48 0.40 8.37 -6.74
N ARG A 49 -0.33 7.79 -7.70
CA ARG A 49 -1.14 6.59 -7.44
C ARG A 49 -0.35 5.40 -6.87
N ARG A 50 0.91 5.21 -7.29
CA ARG A 50 1.78 4.14 -6.76
C ARG A 50 2.35 4.48 -5.39
N ALA A 51 2.68 5.74 -5.15
CA ALA A 51 3.13 6.20 -3.85
C ALA A 51 2.01 6.04 -2.82
N VAL A 52 0.79 6.40 -3.23
CA VAL A 52 -0.45 6.15 -2.49
C VAL A 52 -0.60 4.66 -2.21
N SER A 53 -0.66 3.81 -3.24
CA SER A 53 -0.90 2.37 -3.07
C SER A 53 0.12 1.70 -2.14
N ARG A 54 1.40 2.09 -2.24
CA ARG A 54 2.46 1.58 -1.35
C ARG A 54 2.27 2.01 0.10
N ARG A 55 1.85 3.27 0.33
CA ARG A 55 1.57 3.75 1.69
C ARG A 55 0.38 2.98 2.28
N THR A 56 -0.69 2.78 1.52
CA THR A 56 -1.85 1.98 1.95
C THR A 56 -1.49 0.52 2.23
N GLU A 57 -0.67 -0.10 1.37
CA GLU A 57 -0.23 -1.50 1.52
C GLU A 57 0.55 -1.72 2.81
N VAL A 58 1.42 -0.77 3.19
CA VAL A 58 2.20 -0.85 4.45
C VAL A 58 1.27 -0.86 5.66
N PHE A 59 0.24 -0.03 5.69
CA PHE A 59 -0.73 0.00 6.79
C PHE A 59 -1.55 -1.28 6.85
N LEU A 60 -2.03 -1.74 5.69
CA LEU A 60 -2.80 -2.97 5.58
C LEU A 60 -1.99 -4.18 6.09
N LYS A 61 -0.73 -4.31 5.69
CA LYS A 61 0.16 -5.39 6.16
C LYS A 61 0.39 -5.35 7.67
N ARG A 62 0.46 -4.16 8.27
CA ARG A 62 0.59 -4.04 9.73
C ARG A 62 -0.67 -4.51 10.46
N ILE A 63 -1.86 -4.13 9.98
CA ILE A 63 -3.13 -4.60 10.55
C ILE A 63 -3.26 -6.12 10.35
N GLU A 64 -2.87 -6.63 9.19
CA GLU A 64 -2.84 -8.07 8.88
C GLU A 64 -1.96 -8.84 9.87
N GLN A 65 -0.73 -8.37 10.10
CA GLN A 65 0.19 -8.98 11.06
C GLN A 65 -0.36 -8.95 12.48
N ALA A 66 -0.96 -7.84 12.90
CA ALA A 66 -1.62 -7.74 14.20
C ALA A 66 -2.78 -8.75 14.33
N ALA A 67 -3.62 -8.87 13.30
CA ALA A 67 -4.75 -9.81 13.29
C ALA A 67 -4.28 -11.28 13.30
N LEU A 68 -3.24 -11.63 12.52
CA LEU A 68 -2.66 -12.97 12.50
C LEU A 68 -2.04 -13.33 13.85
N ASN A 69 -1.24 -12.43 14.42
CA ASN A 69 -0.65 -12.65 15.74
C ASN A 69 -1.73 -12.76 16.83
N ALA A 70 -2.82 -12.00 16.72
CA ALA A 70 -3.92 -12.07 17.68
C ALA A 70 -4.63 -13.42 17.62
N ALA A 71 -4.82 -13.98 16.42
CA ALA A 71 -5.42 -15.29 16.23
C ALA A 71 -4.55 -16.45 16.77
N ILE A 72 -3.24 -16.26 16.87
CA ILE A 72 -2.28 -17.26 17.36
C ILE A 72 -2.12 -17.22 18.88
N ILE A 73 -2.71 -16.24 19.57
CA ILE A 73 -2.64 -16.15 21.04
C ILE A 73 -3.15 -17.44 21.66
N LYS A 74 -2.25 -18.13 22.38
CA LYS A 74 -2.54 -19.37 23.05
C LYS A 74 -3.43 -19.11 24.27
N THR A 75 -4.67 -19.62 24.22
CA THR A 75 -5.66 -19.45 25.30
C THR A 75 -5.59 -20.57 26.34
N PHE A 76 -5.03 -21.73 25.98
CA PHE A 76 -4.95 -22.90 26.84
C PHE A 76 -3.48 -23.31 27.08
N PHE A 77 -3.08 -23.38 28.34
CA PHE A 77 -1.77 -23.89 28.77
C PHE A 77 -2.02 -25.17 29.57
N LEU A 78 -1.36 -26.26 29.21
CA LEU A 78 -1.57 -27.59 29.83
C LEU A 78 -0.57 -27.88 30.95
N GLY A 79 0.51 -27.09 31.04
CA GLY A 79 1.55 -27.21 32.07
C GLY A 79 2.49 -28.39 31.82
N ASN A 80 2.66 -28.81 30.57
CA ASN A 80 3.54 -29.93 30.24
C ASN A 80 5.03 -29.56 30.43
N ASP A 81 5.87 -30.55 30.75
CA ASP A 81 7.32 -30.36 30.84
C ASP A 81 7.89 -29.85 29.50
N GLY A 82 8.48 -28.65 29.52
CA GLY A 82 8.97 -27.93 28.34
C GLY A 82 8.02 -26.88 27.77
N GLU A 83 6.83 -26.71 28.33
CA GLU A 83 5.90 -25.64 27.97
C GLU A 83 6.35 -24.30 28.60
N GLU A 84 6.45 -23.24 27.80
CA GLU A 84 6.77 -21.90 28.31
C GLU A 84 5.72 -21.44 29.33
N SER A 85 6.17 -20.71 30.35
CA SER A 85 5.26 -20.20 31.37
C SER A 85 4.26 -19.21 30.74
N ARG A 86 2.99 -19.34 31.12
CA ARG A 86 1.93 -18.47 30.61
C ARG A 86 2.24 -16.98 30.78
N GLU A 87 2.86 -16.62 31.90
CA GLU A 87 3.26 -15.25 32.21
C GLU A 87 4.35 -14.72 31.27
N SER A 88 5.33 -15.53 30.89
CA SER A 88 6.38 -15.12 29.94
C SER A 88 5.79 -14.93 28.54
N VAL A 89 4.91 -15.83 28.10
CA VAL A 89 4.25 -15.74 26.80
C VAL A 89 3.33 -14.52 26.72
N TYR A 90 2.48 -14.31 27.73
CA TYR A 90 1.52 -13.20 27.73
C TYR A 90 2.19 -11.85 27.88
N SER A 91 3.26 -11.74 28.69
CA SER A 91 4.02 -10.49 28.80
C SER A 91 4.73 -10.12 27.50
N ALA A 92 5.32 -11.10 26.80
CA ALA A 92 5.93 -10.89 25.49
C ALA A 92 4.90 -10.49 24.43
N GLN A 93 3.75 -11.17 24.39
CA GLN A 93 2.66 -10.85 23.47
C GLN A 93 2.05 -9.47 23.77
N ALA A 94 1.82 -9.13 25.04
CA ALA A 94 1.32 -7.82 25.43
C ALA A 94 2.26 -6.70 24.96
N LYS A 95 3.58 -6.87 25.12
CA LYS A 95 4.56 -5.89 24.61
C LYS A 95 4.50 -5.76 23.08
N MET A 96 4.32 -6.87 22.37
CA MET A 96 4.18 -6.85 20.91
C MET A 96 2.92 -6.07 20.48
N PHE A 97 1.77 -6.33 21.10
CA PHE A 97 0.53 -5.61 20.79
C PHE A 97 0.56 -4.14 21.19
N GLU A 98 1.29 -3.78 22.24
CA GLU A 98 1.55 -2.39 22.61
C GLU A 98 2.34 -1.65 21.53
N VAL A 99 3.37 -2.29 20.97
CA VAL A 99 4.12 -1.74 19.82
C VAL A 99 3.20 -1.60 18.60
N PHE A 100 2.34 -2.58 18.32
CA PHE A 100 1.37 -2.45 17.23
C PHE A 100 0.40 -1.29 17.45
N ALA A 101 -0.19 -1.16 18.64
CA ALA A 101 -1.10 -0.07 18.99
C ALA A 101 -0.44 1.31 18.83
N GLN A 102 0.79 1.47 19.35
CA GLN A 102 1.57 2.69 19.20
C GLN A 102 1.87 2.98 17.72
N SER A 103 2.26 1.96 16.95
CA SER A 103 2.58 2.12 15.53
C SER A 103 1.37 2.51 14.68
N LEU A 104 0.17 2.09 15.07
CA LEU A 104 -1.09 2.40 14.40
C LEU A 104 -1.63 3.78 14.81
N ARG A 105 -1.35 4.24 16.04
CA ARG A 105 -1.69 5.61 16.50
C ARG A 105 -0.72 6.68 16.02
N ALA A 106 0.56 6.36 15.94
CA ALA A 106 1.60 7.30 15.52
C ALA A 106 1.60 7.57 14.01
N VAL A 107 0.56 7.12 13.29
CA VAL A 107 0.42 7.39 11.85
C VAL A 107 0.02 8.85 11.67
N PRO A 108 0.88 9.70 11.07
CA PRO A 108 0.53 11.08 10.84
C PRO A 108 -0.56 11.16 9.76
N LEU A 109 -1.53 12.05 9.96
CA LEU A 109 -2.70 12.22 9.08
C LEU A 109 -2.29 12.53 7.62
N GLU A 110 -1.16 13.22 7.42
CA GLU A 110 -0.58 13.55 6.12
C GLU A 110 -0.22 12.31 5.27
N ASN A 111 0.03 11.17 5.93
CA ASN A 111 0.35 9.92 5.26
C ASN A 111 -0.90 9.09 4.90
N ILE A 112 -2.07 9.50 5.38
CA ILE A 112 -3.34 8.79 5.16
C ILE A 112 -4.01 9.39 3.94
N VAL A 113 -3.97 8.62 2.85
CA VAL A 113 -4.44 9.10 1.54
C VAL A 113 -5.96 9.11 1.43
N ASP A 114 -6.63 8.25 2.19
CA ASP A 114 -8.10 8.15 2.20
C ASP A 114 -8.60 8.19 3.66
N ALA A 115 -9.52 9.11 3.94
CA ALA A 115 -10.17 9.24 5.25
C ALA A 115 -10.89 7.96 5.68
N ARG A 116 -11.33 7.12 4.73
CA ARG A 116 -11.96 5.83 5.04
C ARG A 116 -11.03 4.84 5.72
N LEU A 117 -9.71 5.03 5.62
CA LEU A 117 -8.70 4.20 6.31
C LEU A 117 -8.51 4.60 7.78
N LEU A 118 -8.94 5.81 8.18
CA LEU A 118 -8.82 6.29 9.55
C LEU A 118 -9.59 5.40 10.51
N GLN A 119 -10.83 5.07 10.18
CA GLN A 119 -11.69 4.28 11.06
C GLN A 119 -11.14 2.85 11.28
N PRO A 120 -10.76 2.08 10.24
CA PRO A 120 -10.11 0.79 10.42
C PRO A 120 -8.79 0.86 11.19
N LEU A 121 -7.96 1.88 10.95
CA LEU A 121 -6.69 2.07 11.68
C LEU A 121 -6.92 2.34 13.17
N HIS A 122 -7.85 3.23 13.49
CA HIS A 122 -8.20 3.56 14.86
C HIS A 122 -8.81 2.36 15.60
N ASN A 123 -9.76 1.67 14.96
CA ASN A 123 -10.38 0.47 15.52
C ASN A 123 -9.35 -0.65 15.74
N ALA A 124 -8.41 -0.85 14.80
CA ALA A 124 -7.33 -1.81 14.96
C ALA A 124 -6.42 -1.45 16.14
N ALA A 125 -6.06 -0.16 16.29
CA ALA A 125 -5.26 0.30 17.42
C ALA A 125 -5.96 0.05 18.77
N LEU A 126 -7.25 0.39 18.88
CA LEU A 126 -8.05 0.14 20.08
C LEU A 126 -8.17 -1.35 20.39
N SER A 127 -8.36 -2.19 19.37
CA SER A 127 -8.46 -3.63 19.55
C SER A 127 -7.13 -4.23 20.01
N CYS A 128 -5.99 -3.74 19.51
CA CYS A 128 -4.66 -4.10 20.02
C CYS A 128 -4.52 -3.73 21.51
N GLU A 129 -5.00 -2.57 21.94
CA GLU A 129 -4.96 -2.17 23.35
C GLU A 129 -5.85 -3.02 24.25
N GLN A 130 -7.04 -3.37 23.77
CA GLN A 130 -7.92 -4.31 24.47
C GLN A 130 -7.23 -5.66 24.66
N VAL A 131 -6.50 -6.15 23.66
CA VAL A 131 -5.68 -7.36 23.79
C VAL A 131 -4.58 -7.17 24.83
N VAL A 132 -3.87 -6.04 24.83
CA VAL A 132 -2.85 -5.73 25.86
C VAL A 132 -3.45 -5.75 27.26
N ASP A 133 -4.58 -5.08 27.47
CA ASP A 133 -5.25 -5.00 28.76
C ASP A 133 -5.70 -6.39 29.22
N LEU A 134 -6.23 -7.22 28.32
CA LEU A 134 -6.63 -8.59 28.62
C LEU A 134 -5.44 -9.49 28.96
N LEU A 135 -4.30 -9.33 28.28
CA LEU A 135 -3.08 -10.10 28.53
C LEU A 135 -2.35 -9.67 29.81
N ARG A 136 -2.48 -8.39 30.23
CA ARG A 136 -1.91 -7.85 31.47
C ARG A 136 -2.77 -8.07 32.71
N ARG A 137 -4.07 -8.36 32.53
CA ARG A 137 -4.98 -8.64 33.65
C ARG A 137 -4.53 -9.86 34.45
N LYS A 138 -4.85 -9.85 35.75
CA LYS A 138 -4.62 -10.99 36.64
C LYS A 138 -5.33 -12.23 36.09
N ILE A 139 -4.69 -13.38 36.27
CA ILE A 139 -5.18 -14.68 35.80
C ILE A 139 -6.58 -14.93 36.38
N PRO A 140 -7.60 -15.19 35.53
CA PRO A 140 -8.93 -15.52 36.01
C PRO A 140 -8.87 -16.79 36.85
N LYS A 141 -9.44 -16.74 38.05
CA LYS A 141 -9.41 -17.86 39.02
C LYS A 141 -10.68 -18.69 38.97
N THR A 142 -11.77 -18.11 38.49
CA THR A 142 -13.08 -18.78 38.36
C THR A 142 -13.38 -19.14 36.91
N LEU A 143 -14.26 -20.13 36.72
CA LEU A 143 -14.71 -20.54 35.38
C LEU A 143 -15.41 -19.38 34.65
N GLU A 144 -16.27 -18.64 35.35
CA GLU A 144 -16.99 -17.49 34.79
C GLU A 144 -16.05 -16.36 34.36
N GLU A 145 -15.04 -16.04 35.16
CA GLU A 145 -14.01 -15.07 34.80
C GLU A 145 -13.24 -15.50 33.54
N ASN A 146 -12.94 -16.80 33.42
CA ASN A 146 -12.23 -17.31 32.25
C ASN A 146 -13.10 -17.31 30.99
N GLN A 147 -14.40 -17.60 31.11
CA GLN A 147 -15.36 -17.48 30.01
C GLN A 147 -15.50 -16.02 29.55
N ASN A 148 -15.62 -15.09 30.48
CA ASN A 148 -15.69 -13.66 30.17
C ASN A 148 -14.38 -13.15 29.53
N TRP A 149 -13.23 -13.58 30.04
CA TRP A 149 -11.93 -13.24 29.49
C TRP A 149 -11.75 -13.78 28.06
N SER A 150 -12.05 -15.06 27.84
CA SER A 150 -11.91 -15.71 26.52
C SER A 150 -12.89 -15.12 25.50
N LYS A 151 -14.11 -14.80 25.91
CA LYS A 151 -15.07 -14.07 25.08
C LYS A 151 -14.55 -12.68 24.70
N ALA A 152 -14.08 -11.90 25.68
CA ALA A 152 -13.53 -10.57 25.42
C ALA A 152 -12.30 -10.61 24.50
N LEU A 153 -11.44 -11.62 24.65
CA LEU A 153 -10.31 -11.83 23.75
C LEU A 153 -10.77 -12.19 22.33
N GLY A 154 -11.77 -13.07 22.21
CA GLY A 154 -12.38 -13.43 20.93
C GLY A 154 -13.03 -12.23 20.23
N ASP A 155 -13.73 -11.37 20.97
CA ASP A 155 -14.34 -10.15 20.44
C ASP A 155 -13.26 -9.18 19.94
N ALA A 156 -12.14 -9.01 20.67
CA ALA A 156 -11.02 -8.18 20.25
C ALA A 156 -10.29 -8.74 19.01
N GLN A 157 -10.09 -10.06 18.95
CA GLN A 157 -9.56 -10.76 17.76
C GLN A 157 -10.46 -10.57 16.55
N PHE A 158 -11.78 -10.68 16.73
CA PHE A 158 -12.76 -10.47 15.68
C PHE A 158 -12.75 -9.02 15.18
N ALA A 159 -12.71 -8.06 16.10
CA ALA A 159 -12.62 -6.63 15.76
C ALA A 159 -11.35 -6.28 14.98
N LEU A 160 -10.20 -6.89 15.31
CA LEU A 160 -8.96 -6.76 14.52
C LEU A 160 -9.12 -7.29 13.10
N LYS A 161 -9.75 -8.47 12.95
CA LYS A 161 -10.00 -9.09 11.65
C LYS A 161 -10.97 -8.27 10.80
N GLU A 162 -12.01 -7.69 11.40
CA GLU A 162 -12.97 -6.84 10.68
C GLU A 162 -12.34 -5.50 10.28
N SER A 163 -11.46 -4.95 11.13
CA SER A 163 -10.67 -3.76 10.80
C SER A 163 -9.74 -4.03 9.63
N TYR A 164 -9.09 -5.21 9.60
CA TYR A 164 -8.30 -5.65 8.44
C TYR A 164 -9.15 -5.74 7.18
N ARG A 165 -10.31 -6.41 7.24
CA ARG A 165 -11.22 -6.56 6.10
C ARG A 165 -11.67 -5.21 5.54
N SER A 166 -12.03 -4.28 6.42
CA SER A 166 -12.45 -2.92 6.05
C SER A 166 -11.30 -2.16 5.38
N ALA A 167 -10.08 -2.23 5.93
CA ALA A 167 -8.90 -1.63 5.32
C ALA A 167 -8.56 -2.27 3.95
N PHE A 168 -8.76 -3.58 3.80
CA PHE A 168 -8.52 -4.30 2.55
C PHE A 168 -9.45 -3.86 1.42
N ILE A 169 -10.73 -3.66 1.71
CA ILE A 169 -11.70 -3.17 0.72
C ILE A 169 -11.25 -1.82 0.17
N VAL A 170 -10.85 -0.90 1.05
CA VAL A 170 -10.38 0.43 0.65
C VAL A 170 -9.06 0.34 -0.12
N ALA A 171 -8.10 -0.48 0.32
CA ALA A 171 -6.83 -0.65 -0.38
C ALA A 171 -6.99 -1.26 -1.78
N ALA A 172 -7.95 -2.19 -1.96
CA ALA A 172 -8.21 -2.83 -3.23
C ALA A 172 -8.67 -1.86 -4.32
N GLU A 173 -9.29 -0.72 -3.96
CA GLU A 173 -9.65 0.34 -4.91
C GLU A 173 -8.41 0.99 -5.55
N PHE A 174 -7.32 1.11 -4.78
CA PHE A 174 -6.07 1.73 -5.24
C PHE A 174 -5.11 0.74 -5.92
N ASP A 175 -5.25 -0.56 -5.63
CA ASP A 175 -4.37 -1.61 -6.15
C ASP A 175 -4.82 -2.19 -7.51
N SER A 176 -5.62 -1.43 -8.26
CA SER A 176 -5.94 -1.77 -9.66
C SER A 176 -4.69 -1.71 -10.52
N VAL A 177 -3.89 -2.78 -10.47
CA VAL A 177 -2.77 -3.02 -11.38
C VAL A 177 -3.36 -3.00 -12.78
N PRO A 178 -3.03 -2.02 -13.64
CA PRO A 178 -3.54 -2.02 -14.99
C PRO A 178 -3.15 -3.34 -15.64
N MET A 179 -4.11 -4.06 -16.23
CA MET A 179 -3.95 -5.38 -16.86
C MET A 179 -2.67 -5.47 -17.71
N PHE A 180 -2.30 -4.37 -18.35
CA PHE A 180 -1.07 -4.20 -19.11
C PHE A 180 0.24 -4.49 -18.33
N LYS A 181 0.32 -4.16 -17.03
CA LYS A 181 1.50 -4.49 -16.19
C LYS A 181 1.58 -5.99 -15.88
N ARG A 182 0.44 -6.66 -15.66
CA ARG A 182 0.38 -8.12 -15.48
C ARG A 182 0.81 -8.82 -16.78
N ALA A 183 0.30 -8.35 -17.92
CA ALA A 183 0.69 -8.84 -19.23
C ALA A 183 2.20 -8.64 -19.50
N ARG A 184 2.76 -7.47 -19.18
CA ARG A 184 4.20 -7.19 -19.34
C ARG A 184 5.08 -8.05 -18.43
N GLY A 185 4.64 -8.32 -17.19
CA GLY A 185 5.31 -9.24 -16.27
C GLY A 185 5.32 -10.68 -16.78
N TRP A 186 4.17 -11.16 -17.27
CA TRP A 186 4.04 -12.47 -17.91
C TRP A 186 4.93 -12.60 -19.14
N MET A 187 4.92 -11.59 -20.01
CA MET A 187 5.75 -11.55 -21.22
C MET A 187 7.25 -11.52 -20.89
N ARG A 188 7.66 -10.82 -19.82
CA ARG A 188 9.05 -10.85 -19.32
C ARG A 188 9.45 -12.23 -18.81
N ASN A 189 8.58 -12.90 -18.05
CA ASN A 189 8.82 -14.24 -17.55
C ASN A 189 8.92 -15.26 -18.69
N LEU A 190 8.05 -15.18 -19.70
CA LEU A 190 8.17 -15.97 -20.92
C LEU A 190 9.49 -15.73 -21.65
N ARG A 191 9.93 -14.47 -21.77
CA ARG A 191 11.20 -14.15 -22.43
C ARG A 191 12.38 -14.77 -21.68
N MET A 192 12.39 -14.69 -20.34
CA MET A 192 13.42 -15.28 -19.49
C MET A 192 13.44 -16.82 -19.54
N THR A 193 12.26 -17.48 -19.58
CA THR A 193 12.19 -18.94 -19.72
C THR A 193 12.64 -19.40 -21.11
N THR A 194 12.31 -18.63 -22.15
CA THR A 194 12.75 -18.91 -23.53
C THR A 194 14.27 -18.72 -23.69
N ILE A 195 14.84 -17.68 -23.07
CA ILE A 195 16.30 -17.45 -23.04
C ILE A 195 17.01 -18.55 -22.26
N ARG A 196 16.50 -18.98 -21.10
CA ARG A 196 17.04 -20.11 -20.33
C ARG A 196 17.02 -21.42 -21.11
N LYS A 197 15.96 -21.70 -21.87
CA LYS A 197 15.88 -22.88 -22.75
C LYS A 197 16.89 -22.83 -23.88
N LYS A 198 17.16 -21.65 -24.45
CA LYS A 198 18.20 -21.47 -25.48
C LYS A 198 19.63 -21.53 -24.92
N ALA A 199 19.84 -21.15 -23.66
CA ALA A 199 21.15 -21.14 -23.01
C ALA A 199 21.59 -22.52 -22.47
N ASN A 200 20.69 -23.50 -22.40
CA ASN A 200 21.03 -24.87 -22.00
C ASN A 200 20.32 -25.87 -22.93
N PRO A 201 20.83 -26.07 -24.17
CA PRO A 201 20.31 -27.09 -25.07
C PRO A 201 20.79 -28.45 -24.59
N ARG A 202 19.92 -29.16 -23.87
CA ARG A 202 19.99 -30.62 -23.77
C ARG A 202 18.99 -31.20 -24.75
#